data_AF-A0A7V5FTY5-F1
#
_entry.id   AF-A0A7V5FTY5-F1
#
_cell.length_a   1.000
_cell.length_b   1.000
_cell.length_c   1.000
_cell.angle_alpha   90.00
_cell.angle_beta   90.00
_cell.angle_gamma   90.00
#
_symmetry.space_group_name_H-M   'P 1'
#
loop_
_entity.id
_entity.type
_entity.pdbx_description
1 polymer ?
#
loop_
_entity_poly.entity_id
_entity_poly.type
_entity_poly.pdbx_seq_one_letter_code
_entity_poly.pdbx_strand_id
1 'polypeptide(L)' 'MVSGEHKLIHKNGNERWVELSMSTRFTEIGELDAIIAVIYDITEQHYLHNQLVQTQKMETIGTMAGG' A
#
# COMPACT_ATOMS: atom_id res chain seq x y z
N MET A 1 -3.58 -4.61 -15.87
CA MET A 1 -3.07 -3.68 -14.85
C MET A 1 -3.01 -4.44 -13.54
N VAL A 2 -1.83 -4.52 -12.93
CA VAL A 2 -1.63 -5.19 -11.63
C VAL A 2 -1.36 -4.09 -10.62
N SER A 3 -2.07 -4.09 -9.49
CA SER A 3 -1.85 -3.14 -8.40
C SER A 3 -1.69 -3.86 -7.06
N GLY A 4 -0.95 -3.26 -6.15
CA GLY A 4 -0.80 -3.75 -4.79
C GLY A 4 0.07 -2.88 -3.90
N GLU A 5 -0.10 -3.08 -2.60
CA GLU A 5 0.65 -2.39 -1.57
C GLU A 5 2.02 -3.04 -1.35
N HIS A 6 3.06 -2.22 -1.36
CA HIS A 6 4.43 -2.65 -1.14
C HIS A 6 5.17 -1.69 -0.22
N LYS A 7 6.07 -2.24 0.59
CA LYS A 7 7.03 -1.46 1.35
C LYS A 7 8.28 -1.23 0.49
N LEU A 8 8.72 0.01 0.40
CA LEU A 8 9.96 0.40 -0.27
C LEU A 8 10.85 1.26 0.59
N ILE A 9 12.14 1.30 0.24
CA ILE A 9 13.13 2.16 0.86
C ILE A 9 13.33 3.37 -0.03
N HIS A 10 12.96 4.55 0.45
CA HIS A 10 13.21 5.79 -0.25
C HIS A 10 14.72 6.11 -0.25
N LYS A 11 15.20 6.90 -1.21
CA LYS A 11 16.63 7.24 -1.36
C LYS A 11 17.28 7.87 -0.11
N ASN A 12 16.48 8.42 0.80
CA ASN A 12 16.96 8.98 2.06
C ASN A 12 17.08 7.94 3.19
N GLY A 13 16.81 6.66 2.90
CA GLY A 13 16.89 5.55 3.84
C GLY A 13 15.58 5.22 4.57
N ASN A 14 14.54 6.04 4.46
CA ASN A 14 13.29 5.79 5.18
C ASN A 14 12.39 4.79 4.46
N GLU A 15 11.72 3.94 5.24
CA GLU A 15 10.67 3.06 4.73
C GLU A 15 9.41 3.86 4.36
N ARG A 16 8.80 3.51 3.22
CA ARG A 16 7.51 4.04 2.76
C ARG A 16 6.62 2.90 2.34
N TRP A 17 5.34 3.00 2.68
CA TRP A 17 4.31 2.18 2.06
C TRP A 17 3.86 2.86 0.78
N VAL A 18 3.77 2.11 -0.30
CA VAL A 18 3.26 2.61 -1.57
C VAL A 18 2.21 1.67 -2.14
N GLU A 19 1.24 2.24 -2.85
CA GLU A 19 0.44 1.51 -3.81
C GLU A 19 1.18 1.59 -5.16
N LEU A 20 1.62 0.44 -5.66
CA LEU A 20 2.26 0.32 -6.97
C LEU A 20 1.25 -0.23 -7.96
N SER A 21 0.95 0.52 -9.01
CA SER A 21 0.14 0.06 -10.15
C SER A 21 1.00 -0.02 -11.41
N MET A 22 0.97 -1.16 -12.09
CA MET A 22 1.73 -1.39 -13.32
C MET A 22 0.85 -1.88 -14.47
N SER A 23 1.09 -1.33 -15.66
CA SER A 23 0.55 -1.82 -16.92
C SER A 23 1.65 -1.92 -17.96
N THR A 24 1.51 -2.87 -18.87
CA THR A 24 2.43 -3.04 -20.00
C THR A 24 1.70 -2.70 -21.29
N ARG A 25 2.41 -2.04 -22.21
CA ARG A 25 1.96 -1.79 -23.57
C ARG A 25 2.79 -2.65 -24.50
N PHE A 26 2.13 -3.34 -25.42
CA PHE A 26 2.77 -4.13 -26.45
C PHE A 26 2.56 -3.46 -27.82
N THR A 27 3.51 -3.66 -28.73
CA THR A 27 3.38 -3.26 -30.14
C THR A 27 2.34 -4.13 -30.85
N GLU A 28 1.98 -3.76 -32.08
CA GLU A 28 1.06 -4.56 -32.92
C GLU A 28 1.58 -5.97 -33.23
N ILE A 29 2.90 -6.16 -33.22
CA ILE A 29 3.56 -7.47 -33.42
C ILE A 29 3.78 -8.23 -32.10
N GLY A 30 3.25 -7.74 -30.98
CA GLY A 30 3.27 -8.41 -29.68
C GLY A 30 4.57 -8.22 -28.87
N GLU A 31 5.46 -7.34 -29.30
CA GLU A 31 6.69 -7.03 -28.57
C GLU A 31 6.43 -6.04 -27.44
N LEU A 32 7.17 -6.15 -26.33
CA LEU A 32 7.05 -5.22 -25.21
C LEU A 32 7.52 -3.82 -25.65
N ASP A 33 6.61 -2.86 -25.67
CA ASP A 33 6.87 -1.48 -26.06
C ASP A 33 7.17 -0.60 -24.84
N ALA A 34 6.35 -0.72 -23.80
CA ALA A 34 6.53 0.08 -22.58
C ALA A 34 5.97 -0.61 -21.34
N ILE A 35 6.51 -0.23 -20.19
CA ILE A 35 5.92 -0.47 -18.87
C ILE A 35 5.60 0.89 -18.26
N ILE A 36 4.36 1.05 -17.83
CA ILE A 36 3.89 2.24 -17.13
C ILE A 36 3.67 1.84 -15.68
N ALA A 37 4.41 2.46 -14.77
CA ALA A 37 4.28 2.27 -13.34
C ALA A 37 3.85 3.58 -12.68
N VAL A 38 2.84 3.49 -11.81
CA VAL A 38 2.42 4.57 -10.92
C VAL A 38 2.72 4.13 -9.50
N ILE A 39 3.49 4.95 -8.79
CA ILE A 39 3.85 4.74 -7.38
C ILE A 39 3.19 5.85 -6.60
N TYR A 40 2.26 5.50 -5.72
CA TYR A 40 1.60 6.45 -4.84
C TYR A 40 2.01 6.18 -3.39
N ASP A 41 2.59 7.18 -2.71
CA ASP A 41 2.97 7.06 -1.30
C ASP A 41 1.72 7.02 -0.43
N ILE A 42 1.50 5.89 0.25
CA ILE A 42 0.38 5.65 1.16
C ILE A 42 0.83 5.54 2.62
N THR A 43 2.04 5.98 2.94
CA THR A 43 2.63 5.81 4.28
C THR A 43 1.74 6.36 5.38
N GLU A 44 1.21 7.57 5.21
CA GLU A 44 0.32 8.20 6.19
C GLU A 44 -1.01 7.44 6.33
N GLN A 45 -1.63 7.10 5.21
CA GLN A 45 -2.91 6.38 5.19
C GLN A 45 -2.79 5.00 5.84
N HIS A 46 -1.70 4.29 5.55
CA HIS A 46 -1.41 2.99 6.13
C HIS A 46 -1.17 3.08 7.65
N TYR A 47 -0.49 4.13 8.15
CA TYR A 47 -0.34 4.34 9.59
C TYR A 47 -1.67 4.67 10.28
N LEU A 48 -2.47 5.57 9.70
CA LEU A 48 -3.79 5.93 10.25
C LEU A 48 -4.73 4.71 10.29
N HIS A 49 -4.73 3.89 9.23
CA HIS A 49 -5.51 2.66 9.19
C HIS A 49 -5.10 1.70 10.31
N ASN A 50 -3.80 1.47 10.51
CA ASN A 50 -3.32 0.59 11.56
C ASN A 50 -3.64 1.12 12.97
N GLN A 51 -3.54 2.43 13.19
CA GLN A 51 -3.93 3.06 14.45
C GLN A 51 -5.42 2.87 14.72
N LEU A 52 -6.28 3.09 13.72
CA LEU A 52 -7.72 2.86 13.84
C LEU A 52 -8.02 1.41 14.22
N VAL A 53 -7.43 0.45 13.50
CA VAL A 53 -7.60 -0.99 13.76
C VAL A 53 -7.13 -1.36 15.17
N GLN A 54 -6.04 -0.77 15.65
CA GLN A 54 -5.54 -1.00 17.00
C GLN A 54 -6.50 -0.47 18.07
N THR A 55 -7.03 0.74 17.90
CA THR A 55 -7.98 1.35 18.85
C THR A 55 -9.28 0.55 18.93
N GLN A 56 -9.83 0.11 17.79
CA GLN A 56 -11.06 -0.70 17.76
C GLN A 56 -10.89 -2.06 18.48
N LYS A 57 -9.70 -2.67 18.37
CA LYS A 57 -9.38 -3.89 19.12
C LYS A 57 -9.36 -3.65 20.63
N MET A 58 -8.82 -2.52 21.08
CA MET A 58 -8.77 -2.17 22.50
C MET A 58 -10.16 -1.88 23.10
N GLU A 59 -11.03 -1.20 22.37
CA GLU A 59 -12.42 -0.97 22.82
C GLU A 59 -13.19 -2.28 23.00
N THR A 60 -13.01 -3.23 22.07
CA THR A 60 -13.66 -4.55 22.14
C THR A 60 -13.20 -5.33 23.38
N ILE A 61 -11.91 -5.31 23.68
CA ILE A 61 -11.35 -5.95 24.88
C ILE A 61 -11.88 -5.29 26.16
N GLY A 62 -11.93 -3.96 26.21
CA GLY A 62 -12.46 -3.22 27.36
C GLY A 62 -13.94 -3.50 27.62
N THR A 63 -14.73 -3.69 26.56
CA THR A 63 -16.15 -4.04 26.66
C THR A 63 -16.34 -5.47 27.20
N MET A 64 -15.49 -6.42 26.81
CA MET A 64 -15.55 -7.80 27.31
C MET A 64 -15.02 -7.97 28.73
N ALA A 65 -14.07 -7.14 29.16
CA ALA A 65 -13.50 -7.18 30.51
C ALA A 65 -14.33 -6.43 31.56
N GLY A 66 -15.25 -5.57 31.13
CA GLY A 66 -16.12 -4.76 32.00
C GLY A 66 -17.52 -5.34 32.25
N GLY A 67 -17.77 -6.58 31.79
CA GLY A 67 -19.01 -7.35 32.05
C GLY A 67 -18.86 -8.35 33.17
#